data_AF-A0A137QVZ4-F1
#
_entry.id   AF-A0A137QVZ4-F1
#
_cell.length_a   1.000
_cell.length_b   1.000
_cell.length_c   1.000
_cell.angle_alpha   90.00
_cell.angle_beta   90.00
_cell.angle_gamma   90.00
#
_symmetry.space_group_name_H-M   'P 1'
#
loop_
_entity.id
_entity.type
_entity.pdbx_description
1 polymer ?
#
loop_
_entity_poly.entity_id
_entity_poly.type
_entity_poly.pdbx_seq_one_letter_code
_entity_poly.pdbx_strand_id
1 'polypeptide(L)'
;MAERALCGPLAFASRTYTSKGSSQASTQSTLSWREYLAIRGSKRKWQVAATIPCALLGFAGGVAYFGNLDTDPSKMIMGIDPFFFYGICTVGCVGIGALIGPTLGASLWRMSHRSNLALIDAKDREFYQRIAKNRVDASLQSPASPIPDYYGERIGSIHGYRHWLRDQAKYRRKAVLAEE
;
A
#
# COMPACT_ATOMS: atom_id res chain seq x y z
N MET A 1 -27.40 -38.96 54.94
CA MET A 1 -27.48 -37.74 54.09
C MET A 1 -26.05 -37.35 53.71
N ALA A 2 -25.54 -38.00 52.66
CA ALA A 2 -24.21 -37.81 52.05
C ALA A 2 -24.44 -37.08 50.71
N GLU A 3 -23.56 -36.32 50.08
CA GLU A 3 -22.17 -35.95 50.29
C GLU A 3 -21.93 -34.67 49.45
N ARG A 4 -21.06 -33.78 49.89
CA ARG A 4 -20.75 -32.51 49.21
C ARG A 4 -19.82 -32.78 48.01
N ALA A 5 -20.29 -32.56 46.78
CA ALA A 5 -19.44 -32.61 45.59
C ALA A 5 -18.70 -31.26 45.40
N LEU A 6 -17.37 -31.30 45.55
CA LEU A 6 -16.43 -30.22 45.27
C LEU A 6 -16.27 -30.05 43.76
N CYS A 7 -16.61 -28.88 43.21
CA CYS A 7 -16.29 -28.52 41.83
C CYS A 7 -14.97 -27.74 41.83
N GLY A 8 -13.89 -28.37 41.35
CA GLY A 8 -12.58 -27.73 41.19
C GLY A 8 -12.52 -26.79 39.98
N PRO A 9 -11.59 -25.81 39.95
CA PRO A 9 -11.48 -24.85 38.86
C PRO A 9 -10.84 -25.46 37.61
N LEU A 10 -11.43 -25.20 36.44
CA LEU A 10 -10.89 -25.55 35.13
C LEU A 10 -9.68 -24.66 34.81
N ALA A 11 -8.48 -25.24 34.84
CA ALA A 11 -7.25 -24.56 34.42
C ALA A 11 -7.21 -24.41 32.89
N PHE A 12 -7.27 -23.17 32.40
CA PHE A 12 -7.09 -22.86 30.98
C PHE A 12 -5.59 -22.87 30.65
N ALA A 13 -5.13 -23.86 29.88
CA ALA A 13 -3.75 -23.94 29.42
C ALA A 13 -3.52 -22.98 28.24
N SER A 14 -2.92 -21.83 28.52
CA SER A 14 -2.48 -20.87 27.49
C SER A 14 -1.32 -21.46 26.69
N ARG A 15 -1.58 -21.87 25.45
CA ARG A 15 -0.54 -22.32 24.50
C ARG A 15 0.18 -21.11 23.90
N THR A 16 1.34 -20.77 24.44
CA THR A 16 2.26 -19.80 23.85
C THR A 16 2.85 -20.36 22.55
N TYR A 17 2.44 -19.79 21.41
CA TYR A 17 3.10 -20.03 20.14
C TYR A 17 4.33 -19.14 20.05
N THR A 18 5.50 -19.67 20.41
CA THR A 18 6.79 -19.07 20.05
C THR A 18 6.96 -19.15 18.54
N SER A 19 6.64 -18.05 17.86
CA SER A 19 6.99 -17.84 16.45
C SER A 19 8.53 -17.77 16.33
N LYS A 20 9.16 -18.92 16.10
CA LYS A 20 10.56 -19.01 15.69
C LYS A 20 10.69 -18.29 14.34
N GLY A 21 11.26 -17.09 14.36
CA GLY A 21 11.66 -16.37 13.15
C GLY A 21 12.66 -17.24 12.39
N SER A 22 12.23 -17.77 11.24
CA SER A 22 13.08 -18.62 10.41
C SER A 22 14.20 -17.78 9.80
N SER A 23 15.40 -18.11 10.28
CA SER A 23 16.74 -17.89 9.76
C SER A 23 16.85 -17.50 8.29
N GLN A 24 17.61 -16.42 8.06
CA GLN A 24 18.39 -16.17 6.86
C GLN A 24 19.24 -17.41 6.53
N ALA A 25 19.07 -17.94 5.32
CA ALA A 25 20.03 -18.82 4.67
C ALA A 25 20.35 -18.19 3.31
N SER A 26 21.49 -17.51 3.24
CA SER A 26 22.08 -16.95 2.03
C SER A 26 23.02 -17.97 1.40
N THR A 27 22.60 -18.64 0.31
CA THR A 27 23.48 -19.18 -0.74
C THR A 27 22.66 -19.77 -1.90
N GLN A 28 21.95 -18.89 -2.60
CA GLN A 28 21.61 -18.92 -4.03
C GLN A 28 20.75 -17.68 -4.25
N SER A 29 21.00 -16.93 -5.32
CA SER A 29 20.37 -15.65 -5.71
C SER A 29 18.85 -15.78 -5.97
N THR A 30 18.10 -16.25 -4.99
CA THR A 30 16.67 -16.51 -5.06
C THR A 30 15.99 -15.78 -3.92
N LEU A 31 15.10 -14.85 -4.28
CA LEU A 31 14.43 -13.98 -3.32
C LEU A 31 13.26 -14.76 -2.70
N SER A 32 13.22 -14.82 -1.35
CA SER A 32 12.20 -15.59 -0.64
C SER A 32 10.80 -14.97 -0.81
N TRP A 33 9.72 -15.75 -0.78
CA TRP A 33 8.35 -15.22 -0.94
C TRP A 33 7.97 -14.16 0.11
N ARG A 34 8.47 -14.30 1.35
CA ARG A 34 8.21 -13.32 2.41
C ARG A 34 8.87 -11.99 2.12
N GLU A 35 10.13 -12.05 1.69
CA GLU A 35 10.93 -10.87 1.33
C GLU A 35 10.37 -10.20 0.06
N TYR A 36 10.01 -10.99 -0.94
CA TYR A 36 9.41 -10.52 -2.19
C TYR A 36 8.13 -9.72 -1.91
N LEU A 37 7.20 -10.30 -1.15
CA LEU A 37 5.94 -9.64 -0.84
C LEU A 37 6.15 -8.39 0.02
N ALA A 38 7.13 -8.39 0.92
CA ALA A 38 7.50 -7.22 1.70
C ALA A 38 8.05 -6.09 0.81
N ILE A 39 8.91 -6.41 -0.15
CA ILE A 39 9.47 -5.46 -1.13
C ILE A 39 8.36 -4.92 -2.05
N ARG A 40 7.48 -5.79 -2.55
CA ARG A 40 6.32 -5.38 -3.36
C ARG A 40 5.41 -4.42 -2.62
N GLY A 41 5.09 -4.75 -1.36
CA GLY A 41 4.26 -3.92 -0.49
C GLY A 41 4.93 -2.61 -0.06
N SER A 42 6.26 -2.53 -0.09
CA SER A 42 6.99 -1.31 0.26
C SER A 42 6.88 -0.24 -0.83
N LYS A 43 6.80 -0.62 -2.11
CA LYS A 43 6.75 0.32 -3.25
C LYS A 43 5.71 1.44 -3.08
N ARG A 44 4.48 1.10 -2.68
CA ARG A 44 3.42 2.10 -2.47
C ARG A 44 3.73 3.03 -1.29
N LYS A 45 4.36 2.49 -0.23
CA LYS A 45 4.78 3.29 0.93
C LYS A 45 5.84 4.31 0.53
N TRP A 46 6.79 3.96 -0.33
CA TRP A 46 7.79 4.91 -0.85
C TRP A 46 7.17 6.04 -1.67
N GLN A 47 6.18 5.72 -2.52
CA GLN A 47 5.45 6.75 -3.29
C GLN A 47 4.70 7.73 -2.39
N VAL A 48 3.98 7.22 -1.39
CA VAL A 48 3.24 8.05 -0.43
C VAL A 48 4.21 8.84 0.46
N ALA A 49 5.27 8.21 0.95
CA ALA A 49 6.28 8.84 1.78
C ALA A 49 7.03 9.97 1.05
N ALA A 50 7.24 9.87 -0.27
CA ALA A 50 7.87 10.91 -1.06
C ALA A 50 6.95 12.11 -1.36
N THR A 51 5.62 11.95 -1.22
CA THR A 51 4.64 13.01 -1.51
C THR A 51 4.72 14.15 -0.49
N ILE A 52 4.82 13.81 0.79
CA ILE A 52 4.88 14.79 1.90
C ILE A 52 6.11 15.71 1.77
N PRO A 53 7.36 15.22 1.70
CA PRO A 53 8.52 16.09 1.60
C PRO A 53 8.54 16.85 0.26
N CYS A 54 8.04 16.28 -0.83
CA CYS A 54 7.99 17.00 -2.11
C CYS A 54 6.95 18.14 -2.08
N ALA A 55 5.81 17.95 -1.41
CA ALA A 55 4.84 19.01 -1.16
C ALA A 55 5.41 20.11 -0.25
N LEU A 56 6.14 19.74 0.80
CA LEU A 56 6.83 20.70 1.69
C LEU A 56 7.94 21.46 0.96
N LEU A 57 8.69 20.81 0.06
CA LEU A 57 9.67 21.48 -0.78
C LEU A 57 9.00 22.44 -1.78
N GLY A 58 7.87 22.04 -2.37
CA GLY A 58 7.05 22.92 -3.20
C GLY A 58 6.54 24.14 -2.43
N PHE A 59 6.08 23.95 -1.19
CA PHE A 59 5.70 25.03 -0.29
C PHE A 59 6.87 25.98 -0.01
N ALA A 60 8.00 25.42 0.45
CA ALA A 60 9.18 26.20 0.79
C ALA A 60 9.70 26.99 -0.43
N GLY A 61 9.69 26.38 -1.61
CA GLY A 61 10.03 27.05 -2.86
C GLY A 61 9.06 28.17 -3.23
N GLY A 62 7.75 27.93 -3.07
CA GLY A 62 6.72 28.96 -3.29
C GLY A 62 6.89 30.15 -2.35
N VAL A 63 7.05 29.91 -1.04
CA VAL A 63 7.29 30.96 -0.05
C VAL A 63 8.60 31.70 -0.33
N ALA A 64 9.68 30.98 -0.62
CA ALA A 64 10.97 31.59 -0.94
C ALA A 64 10.91 32.45 -2.21
N TYR A 65 10.16 32.03 -3.22
CA TYR A 65 10.03 32.80 -4.46
C TYR A 65 9.10 34.01 -4.28
N PHE A 66 7.85 33.78 -3.85
CA PHE A 66 6.85 34.85 -3.74
C PHE A 66 7.10 35.80 -2.57
N GLY A 67 7.75 35.33 -1.50
CA GLY A 67 8.09 36.17 -0.34
C GLY A 67 9.22 37.16 -0.59
N ASN A 68 10.01 36.97 -1.65
CA ASN A 68 11.06 37.91 -2.07
C ASN A 68 10.60 38.88 -3.17
N LEU A 69 9.33 38.79 -3.63
CA LEU A 69 8.79 39.73 -4.60
C LEU A 69 8.32 41.01 -3.90
N ASP A 70 8.76 42.16 -4.42
CA ASP A 70 8.27 43.45 -3.97
C ASP A 70 6.77 43.56 -4.22
N THR A 71 6.01 43.59 -3.13
CA THR A 71 4.55 43.55 -3.16
C THR A 71 4.00 44.93 -2.84
N ASP A 72 3.56 45.67 -3.86
CA ASP A 72 2.88 46.96 -3.70
C ASP A 72 1.37 46.74 -3.49
N PRO A 73 0.82 46.99 -2.28
CA PRO A 73 -0.57 46.72 -1.96
C PRO A 73 -1.56 47.62 -2.74
N SER A 74 -1.08 48.68 -3.39
CA SER A 74 -1.93 49.56 -4.20
C SER A 74 -2.22 49.00 -5.60
N LYS A 75 -1.45 48.00 -6.06
CA LYS A 75 -1.57 47.43 -7.40
C LYS A 75 -2.20 46.06 -7.34
N MET A 76 -3.46 45.99 -7.74
CA MET A 76 -4.18 44.72 -7.85
C MET A 76 -3.60 43.89 -9.00
N ILE A 77 -3.37 42.60 -8.76
CA ILE A 77 -2.91 41.64 -9.77
C ILE A 77 -4.14 40.88 -10.26
N MET A 78 -4.51 41.04 -11.53
CA MET A 78 -5.71 40.41 -12.12
C MET A 78 -7.01 40.72 -11.35
N GLY A 79 -7.10 41.90 -10.72
CA GLY A 79 -8.26 42.31 -9.91
C GLY A 79 -8.34 41.61 -8.54
N ILE A 80 -7.30 40.90 -8.14
CA ILE A 80 -7.15 40.25 -6.83
C ILE A 80 -6.04 40.98 -6.06
N ASP A 81 -6.19 41.07 -4.74
CA ASP A 81 -5.16 41.60 -3.87
C ASP A 81 -3.88 40.73 -3.93
N PRO A 82 -2.68 41.34 -4.01
CA PRO A 82 -1.43 40.61 -4.17
C PRO A 82 -1.17 39.52 -3.12
N PHE A 83 -1.58 39.71 -1.85
CA PHE A 83 -1.37 38.70 -0.81
C PHE A 83 -2.19 37.45 -1.08
N PHE A 84 -3.44 37.60 -1.53
CA PHE A 84 -4.28 36.47 -1.92
C PHE A 84 -3.76 35.78 -3.17
N PHE A 85 -3.33 36.54 -4.18
CA PHE A 85 -2.78 35.98 -5.41
C PHE A 85 -1.53 35.12 -5.12
N TYR A 86 -0.55 35.65 -4.39
CA TYR A 86 0.65 34.91 -4.03
C TYR A 86 0.37 33.76 -3.05
N GLY A 87 -0.60 33.91 -2.15
CA GLY A 87 -1.07 32.83 -1.29
C GLY A 87 -1.61 31.65 -2.11
N ILE A 88 -2.47 31.92 -3.09
CA ILE A 88 -3.01 30.90 -4.00
C ILE A 88 -1.88 30.26 -4.82
N CYS A 89 -0.97 31.06 -5.37
CA CYS A 89 0.18 30.54 -6.11
C CYS A 89 1.07 29.64 -5.24
N THR A 90 1.31 30.02 -3.99
CA THR A 90 2.09 29.21 -3.03
C THR A 90 1.41 27.87 -2.75
N VAL A 91 0.09 27.87 -2.54
CA VAL A 91 -0.70 26.64 -2.43
C VAL A 91 -0.65 25.82 -3.72
N GLY A 92 -0.63 26.48 -4.88
CA GLY A 92 -0.38 25.85 -6.18
C GLY A 92 0.95 25.11 -6.24
N CYS A 93 2.02 25.70 -5.72
CA CYS A 93 3.34 25.05 -5.62
C CYS A 93 3.31 23.80 -4.73
N VAL A 94 2.53 23.79 -3.65
CA VAL A 94 2.30 22.58 -2.83
C VAL A 94 1.68 21.48 -3.66
N GLY A 95 0.63 21.80 -4.43
CA GLY A 95 -0.06 20.87 -5.31
C GLY A 95 0.87 20.26 -6.36
N ILE A 96 1.70 21.08 -7.00
CA ILE A 96 2.71 20.62 -7.96
C ILE A 96 3.72 19.68 -7.28
N GLY A 97 4.25 20.05 -6.11
CA GLY A 97 5.15 19.19 -5.34
C GLY A 97 4.52 17.85 -4.98
N ALA A 98 3.25 17.85 -4.58
CA ALA A 98 2.51 16.63 -4.28
C ALA A 98 2.30 15.74 -5.52
N LEU A 99 2.13 16.31 -6.72
CA LEU A 99 2.02 15.55 -7.97
C LEU A 99 3.35 14.92 -8.39
N ILE A 100 4.47 15.60 -8.17
CA ILE A 100 5.82 15.11 -8.49
C ILE A 100 6.29 14.06 -7.47
N GLY A 101 5.81 14.12 -6.23
CA GLY A 101 6.23 13.22 -5.15
C GLY A 101 6.16 11.72 -5.48
N PRO A 102 5.03 11.16 -5.95
CA PRO A 102 4.91 9.74 -6.28
C PRO A 102 5.87 9.26 -7.38
N THR A 103 6.19 10.09 -8.38
CA THR A 103 7.12 9.73 -9.46
C THR A 103 8.56 9.69 -8.95
N LEU A 104 8.95 10.68 -8.14
CA LEU A 104 10.23 10.68 -7.42
C LEU A 104 10.35 9.48 -6.47
N GLY A 105 9.31 9.19 -5.68
CA GLY A 105 9.30 8.05 -4.76
C GLY A 105 9.44 6.70 -5.48
N ALA A 106 8.81 6.54 -6.65
CA ALA A 106 8.99 5.35 -7.47
C ALA A 106 10.42 5.22 -8.03
N SER A 107 11.02 6.35 -8.42
CA SER A 107 12.41 6.39 -8.89
C SER A 107 13.40 6.00 -7.78
N LEU A 108 13.26 6.60 -6.59
CA LEU A 108 14.08 6.30 -5.41
C LEU A 108 13.97 4.82 -5.00
N TRP A 109 12.77 4.25 -5.04
CA TRP A 109 12.56 2.83 -4.75
C TRP A 109 13.31 1.92 -5.74
N ARG A 110 13.23 2.23 -7.05
CA ARG A 110 13.96 1.51 -8.10
C ARG A 110 15.47 1.60 -7.92
N MET A 111 15.98 2.79 -7.60
CA MET A 111 17.41 3.00 -7.33
C MET A 111 17.88 2.19 -6.12
N SER A 112 17.10 2.18 -5.03
CA SER A 112 17.41 1.45 -3.81
C SER A 112 17.43 -0.08 -4.02
N HIS A 113 16.53 -0.61 -4.84
CA HIS A 113 16.42 -2.06 -5.08
C HIS A 113 17.10 -2.53 -6.38
N ARG A 114 17.91 -1.68 -7.02
CA ARG A 114 18.45 -1.91 -8.38
C ARG A 114 19.14 -3.26 -8.59
N SER A 115 19.86 -3.75 -7.56
CA SER A 115 20.59 -5.02 -7.62
C SER A 115 19.66 -6.24 -7.67
N ASN A 116 18.50 -6.13 -7.03
CA ASN A 116 17.53 -7.22 -6.91
C ASN A 116 16.38 -7.10 -7.93
N LEU A 117 16.34 -6.05 -8.75
CA LEU A 117 15.24 -5.81 -9.70
C LEU A 117 14.98 -7.00 -10.62
N ALA A 118 16.03 -7.62 -11.18
CA ALA A 118 15.86 -8.77 -12.06
C ALA A 118 15.20 -9.97 -11.34
N LEU A 119 15.56 -10.20 -10.08
CA LEU A 119 14.97 -11.26 -9.25
C LEU A 119 13.54 -10.93 -8.85
N ILE A 120 13.26 -9.66 -8.54
CA ILE A 120 11.92 -9.16 -8.24
C ILE A 120 11.02 -9.32 -9.46
N ASP A 121 11.47 -8.94 -10.65
CA ASP A 121 10.71 -9.05 -11.89
C ASP A 121 10.41 -10.50 -12.26
N ALA A 122 11.37 -11.42 -12.05
CA ALA A 122 11.14 -12.85 -12.22
C ALA A 122 10.07 -13.38 -11.26
N LYS A 123 10.12 -12.97 -9.98
CA LYS A 123 9.12 -13.34 -8.97
C LYS A 123 7.76 -12.68 -9.20
N ASP A 124 7.72 -11.46 -9.72
CA ASP A 124 6.50 -10.77 -10.14
C ASP A 124 5.76 -11.60 -11.20
N ARG A 125 6.47 -12.17 -12.18
CA ARG A 125 5.87 -13.05 -13.19
C ARG A 125 5.29 -14.32 -12.57
N GLU A 126 6.04 -15.00 -11.71
CA GLU A 126 5.53 -16.18 -10.98
C GLU A 126 4.29 -15.83 -10.14
N PHE A 127 4.31 -14.67 -9.49
CA PHE A 127 3.20 -14.18 -8.68
C PHE A 127 1.95 -13.93 -9.54
N TYR A 128 2.09 -13.23 -10.67
CA TYR A 128 0.96 -12.97 -11.57
C TYR A 128 0.38 -14.26 -12.15
N GLN A 129 1.20 -15.26 -12.46
CA GLN A 129 0.71 -16.59 -12.87
C GLN A 129 -0.12 -17.25 -11.77
N ARG A 130 0.31 -17.15 -10.51
CA ARG A 130 -0.46 -17.67 -9.35
C ARG A 130 -1.76 -16.92 -9.14
N ILE A 131 -1.78 -15.59 -9.29
CA ILE A 131 -2.99 -14.78 -9.19
C ILE A 131 -3.95 -15.13 -10.34
N ALA A 132 -3.45 -15.20 -11.57
CA ALA A 132 -4.26 -15.54 -12.75
C ALA A 132 -4.91 -16.92 -12.64
N LYS A 133 -4.24 -17.90 -12.03
CA LYS A 133 -4.80 -19.24 -11.78
C LYS A 133 -5.90 -19.26 -10.70
N ASN A 134 -5.81 -18.39 -9.70
CA ASN A 134 -6.68 -18.44 -8.51
C ASN A 134 -7.77 -17.37 -8.49
N ARG A 135 -7.68 -16.33 -9.35
CA ARG A 135 -8.70 -15.29 -9.46
C ARG A 135 -10.02 -15.89 -9.94
N VAL A 136 -11.13 -15.31 -9.52
CA VAL A 136 -12.45 -15.62 -10.08
C VAL A 136 -12.60 -14.92 -11.44
N ASP A 137 -13.31 -15.55 -12.38
CA ASP A 137 -13.60 -14.97 -13.69
C ASP A 137 -14.41 -13.69 -13.55
N ALA A 138 -14.01 -12.64 -14.29
CA ALA A 138 -14.66 -11.34 -14.25
C ALA A 138 -16.08 -11.34 -14.84
N SER A 139 -16.48 -12.40 -15.55
CA SER A 139 -17.83 -12.57 -16.07
C SER A 139 -18.86 -12.94 -15.00
N LEU A 140 -18.43 -13.54 -13.88
CA LEU A 140 -19.30 -13.95 -12.77
C LEU A 140 -19.63 -12.77 -11.82
N GLN A 141 -19.77 -11.58 -12.39
CA GLN A 141 -20.04 -10.37 -11.63
C GLN A 141 -21.53 -10.23 -11.34
N SER A 142 -21.89 -10.28 -10.05
CA SER A 142 -23.24 -9.96 -9.60
C SER A 142 -23.28 -8.51 -9.11
N PRO A 143 -24.25 -7.69 -9.54
CA PRO A 143 -24.41 -6.30 -9.08
C PRO A 143 -24.58 -6.16 -7.56
N ALA A 144 -25.00 -7.22 -6.88
CA ALA A 144 -25.26 -7.23 -5.44
C ALA A 144 -23.99 -7.44 -4.58
N SER A 145 -22.84 -7.80 -5.18
CA SER A 145 -21.62 -8.11 -4.43
C SER A 145 -20.40 -7.32 -4.92
N PRO A 146 -19.70 -6.58 -4.05
CA PRO A 146 -18.48 -5.88 -4.44
C PRO A 146 -17.41 -6.89 -4.88
N ILE A 147 -16.74 -6.56 -5.98
CA ILE A 147 -15.75 -7.44 -6.62
C ILE A 147 -14.51 -7.54 -5.71
N PRO A 148 -14.07 -8.76 -5.35
CA PRO A 148 -12.80 -8.97 -4.65
C PRO A 148 -11.64 -8.42 -5.49
N ASP A 149 -10.56 -7.97 -4.85
CA ASP A 149 -9.36 -7.46 -5.54
C ASP A 149 -8.93 -8.40 -6.68
N TYR A 150 -9.21 -8.04 -7.92
CA TYR A 150 -9.06 -8.94 -9.08
C TYR A 150 -7.59 -9.16 -9.45
N TYR A 151 -6.74 -8.17 -9.19
CA TYR A 151 -5.32 -8.17 -9.55
C TYR A 151 -4.39 -8.52 -8.40
N GLY A 152 -4.92 -8.63 -7.18
CA GLY A 152 -4.10 -8.84 -5.98
C GLY A 152 -3.17 -7.66 -5.72
N GLU A 153 -3.62 -6.44 -6.01
CA GLU A 153 -2.83 -5.22 -5.78
C GLU A 153 -2.47 -5.07 -4.30
N ARG A 154 -3.41 -5.42 -3.40
CA ARG A 154 -3.25 -5.21 -1.95
C ARG A 154 -2.40 -6.28 -1.27
N ILE A 155 -1.90 -7.27 -2.03
CA ILE A 155 -1.12 -8.40 -1.49
C ILE A 155 0.34 -7.97 -1.29
N GLY A 156 0.67 -7.61 -0.05
CA GLY A 156 2.04 -7.29 0.40
C GLY A 156 2.58 -8.21 1.50
N SER A 157 1.87 -9.30 1.83
CA SER A 157 2.31 -10.27 2.84
C SER A 157 1.71 -11.65 2.57
N ILE A 158 2.32 -12.70 3.16
CA ILE A 158 1.79 -14.07 3.07
C ILE A 158 0.40 -14.17 3.69
N HIS A 159 0.14 -13.44 4.79
CA HIS A 159 -1.18 -13.41 5.40
C HIS A 159 -2.21 -12.77 4.46
N GLY A 160 -1.85 -11.66 3.81
CA GLY A 160 -2.68 -11.00 2.79
C GLY A 160 -2.99 -11.94 1.62
N TYR A 161 -2.02 -12.72 1.17
CA TYR A 161 -2.23 -13.71 0.11
C TYR A 161 -3.23 -14.80 0.53
N ARG A 162 -3.10 -15.36 1.75
CA ARG A 162 -4.06 -16.35 2.28
C ARG A 162 -5.44 -15.77 2.52
N HIS A 163 -5.53 -14.50 2.89
CA HIS A 163 -6.81 -13.79 3.00
C HIS A 163 -7.47 -13.67 1.64
N TRP A 164 -6.72 -13.17 0.66
CA TRP A 164 -7.18 -13.02 -0.71
C TRP A 164 -7.70 -14.34 -1.30
N LEU A 165 -6.99 -15.46 -1.12
CA LEU A 165 -7.47 -16.78 -1.56
C LEU A 165 -8.82 -17.18 -0.94
N ARG A 166 -9.04 -16.86 0.34
CA ARG A 166 -10.31 -17.11 1.01
C ARG A 166 -11.42 -16.23 0.45
N ASP A 167 -11.13 -14.98 0.11
CA ASP A 167 -12.11 -14.07 -0.49
C ASP A 167 -12.52 -14.53 -1.88
N GLN A 168 -11.57 -14.94 -2.72
CA GLN A 168 -11.85 -15.53 -4.03
C GLN A 168 -12.70 -16.81 -3.90
N ALA A 169 -12.39 -17.69 -2.96
CA ALA A 169 -13.17 -18.89 -2.72
C ALA A 169 -14.60 -18.60 -2.23
N LYS A 170 -14.77 -17.62 -1.32
CA LYS A 170 -16.10 -17.16 -0.87
C LYS A 170 -16.90 -16.58 -2.02
N TYR A 171 -16.27 -15.77 -2.86
CA TYR A 171 -16.93 -15.14 -4.00
C TYR A 171 -17.37 -16.19 -5.03
N ARG A 172 -16.50 -17.17 -5.35
CA ARG A 172 -16.85 -18.29 -6.25
C ARG A 172 -18.08 -19.07 -5.74
N ARG A 173 -18.14 -19.36 -4.44
CA ARG A 173 -19.30 -20.05 -3.84
C ARG A 173 -20.59 -19.22 -3.95
N LYS A 174 -20.50 -17.91 -3.75
CA LYS A 174 -21.65 -17.00 -3.91
C LYS A 174 -22.12 -16.92 -5.36
N ALA A 175 -21.18 -16.90 -6.31
CA ALA A 175 -21.52 -16.90 -7.73
C ALA A 175 -22.29 -18.16 -8.13
N VAL A 176 -21.81 -19.35 -7.70
CA VAL A 176 -22.50 -20.62 -7.97
C VAL A 176 -23.90 -20.65 -7.34
N LEU A 177 -24.04 -20.23 -6.07
CA LEU A 177 -25.35 -20.22 -5.38
C LEU A 177 -26.34 -19.19 -5.94
N ALA A 178 -25.89 -18.20 -6.70
CA ALA A 178 -26.78 -17.19 -7.28
C ALA A 178 -27.38 -17.65 -8.62
N GLU A 179 -26.82 -18.69 -9.23
CA GLU A 179 -27.31 -19.30 -10.48
C GLU A 179 -28.32 -20.44 -10.22
N GLU A 180 -28.39 -20.96 -8.99
CA GLU A 180 -29.38 -21.96 -8.52
C GLU A 180 -30.65 -21.29 -7.97
#